data_AF-A0A372IKI2-F1
#
_entry.id   AF-A0A372IKI2-F1
#
_cell.length_a   1.000
_cell.length_b   1.000
_cell.length_c   1.000
_cell.angle_alpha   90.00
_cell.angle_beta   90.00
_cell.angle_gamma   90.00
#
_symmetry.space_group_name_H-M   'P 1'
#
loop_
_entity.id
_entity.type
_entity.pdbx_description
1 polymer ?
#
loop_
_entity_poly.entity_id
_entity_poly.type
_entity_poly.pdbx_seq_one_letter_code
_entity_poly.pdbx_strand_id
1 'polypeptide(L)'
;MKRIFRTVFFSLIALAFTSAGLHAQNGAPAPASAPAGQKPAHAAQGPHMEDQVSHGEWEEFRHSAAVQAIARYGHVDTETAAKIFEDFNSGVMILAILAFLLKVLPKAFRKRSETLQKELTDARTAGDEANRRLSAVEARLAKLDDEIEAIRQQTEIEAGEDEKRIHALLETERERIVQSAGHEIELAQEAAQRELKRFAANLAIDRATQRIRLTPEADQALLDGIGEDLATHFSGRNMGGRN
;
A
#
# COMPACT_ATOMS: atom_id res chain seq x y z
N MET A 1 -25.77 -17.30 54.78
CA MET A 1 -24.30 -17.23 55.05
C MET A 1 -23.46 -18.34 54.39
N LYS A 2 -23.92 -19.03 53.33
CA LYS A 2 -23.14 -20.11 52.67
C LYS A 2 -22.43 -19.72 51.36
N ARG A 3 -22.53 -18.46 50.92
CA ARG A 3 -21.94 -17.97 49.65
C ARG A 3 -20.68 -17.13 49.80
N ILE A 4 -20.42 -16.56 50.98
CA ILE A 4 -19.24 -15.71 51.25
C ILE A 4 -18.01 -16.55 51.61
N PHE A 5 -18.20 -17.71 52.25
CA PHE A 5 -17.10 -18.62 52.61
C PHE A 5 -16.45 -19.29 51.38
N ARG A 6 -17.19 -19.39 50.25
CA ARG A 6 -16.71 -20.05 49.03
C ARG A 6 -15.84 -19.15 48.14
N THR A 7 -15.91 -17.83 48.31
CA THR A 7 -15.08 -16.86 47.58
C THR A 7 -13.78 -16.53 48.30
N VAL A 8 -13.76 -16.58 49.63
CA VAL A 8 -12.54 -16.33 50.42
C VAL A 8 -11.54 -17.49 50.29
N PHE A 9 -12.02 -18.74 50.23
CA PHE A 9 -11.16 -19.92 50.03
C PHE A 9 -10.55 -19.98 48.60
N PHE A 10 -11.20 -19.40 47.59
CA PHE A 10 -10.67 -19.34 46.22
C PHE A 10 -9.65 -18.22 46.01
N SER A 11 -9.61 -17.20 46.88
CA SER A 11 -8.65 -16.09 46.80
C SER A 11 -7.27 -16.44 47.39
N LEU A 12 -7.18 -17.47 48.23
CA LEU A 12 -5.92 -17.83 48.92
C LEU A 12 -5.08 -18.88 48.17
N ILE A 13 -5.66 -19.53 47.16
CA ILE A 13 -4.95 -20.46 46.24
C ILE A 13 -4.45 -19.73 44.98
N ALA A 14 -4.88 -18.48 44.74
CA ALA A 14 -4.44 -17.67 43.60
C ALA A 14 -3.15 -16.85 43.86
N LEU A 15 -2.58 -16.89 45.07
CA LEU A 15 -1.39 -16.08 45.44
C LEU A 15 -0.12 -16.92 45.69
N ALA A 16 -0.09 -18.19 45.25
CA ALA A 16 1.07 -19.08 45.43
C ALA A 16 1.60 -19.70 44.12
N PHE A 17 1.18 -19.19 42.96
CA PHE A 17 1.66 -19.63 41.64
C PHE A 17 2.11 -18.44 40.77
N THR A 18 2.99 -17.61 41.32
CA THR A 18 3.75 -16.63 40.53
C THR A 18 5.14 -16.46 41.13
N SER A 19 6.01 -17.43 40.89
CA SER A 19 7.45 -17.19 40.80
C SER A 19 8.09 -18.17 39.81
N ALA A 20 9.07 -17.68 39.05
CA ALA A 20 9.76 -18.28 37.90
C ALA A 20 8.92 -18.27 36.60
N GLY A 21 9.26 -17.51 35.56
CA GLY A 21 10.58 -17.13 35.08
C GLY A 21 10.76 -17.77 33.70
N LEU A 22 10.33 -17.09 32.64
CA LEU A 22 10.73 -17.43 31.28
C LEU A 22 11.36 -16.19 30.65
N HIS A 23 12.69 -16.21 30.63
CA HIS A 23 13.54 -15.31 29.86
C HIS A 23 13.28 -15.57 28.36
N ALA A 24 12.81 -14.55 27.64
CA ALA A 24 12.87 -14.50 26.19
C ALA A 24 13.93 -13.48 25.78
N GLN A 25 14.86 -13.93 24.94
CA GLN A 25 16.03 -13.21 24.45
C GLN A 25 15.67 -12.49 23.13
N ASN A 26 15.92 -11.17 23.03
CA ASN A 26 16.51 -10.48 21.85
C ASN A 26 16.35 -8.93 21.89
N GLY A 27 17.47 -8.20 21.74
CA GLY A 27 17.57 -7.02 20.85
C GLY A 27 17.61 -5.56 21.37
N ALA A 28 18.79 -5.11 21.88
CA ALA A 28 19.44 -3.75 21.78
C ALA A 28 18.73 -2.42 22.25
N PRO A 29 19.46 -1.28 22.39
CA PRO A 29 20.59 -0.97 23.29
C PRO A 29 20.32 0.24 24.25
N ALA A 30 21.26 0.48 25.18
CA ALA A 30 21.26 1.47 26.28
C ALA A 30 21.20 2.97 25.85
N PRO A 31 20.95 3.94 26.77
CA PRO A 31 21.93 4.44 27.78
C PRO A 31 21.26 4.73 29.16
N ALA A 32 21.86 5.04 30.31
CA ALA A 32 23.10 5.72 30.66
C ALA A 32 23.54 5.41 32.12
N SER A 33 24.85 5.43 32.33
CA SER A 33 25.68 5.59 33.55
C SER A 33 25.28 6.77 34.46
N ALA A 34 25.55 6.93 35.77
CA ALA A 34 26.25 6.27 36.90
C ALA A 34 25.90 7.11 38.19
N PRO A 35 26.58 7.10 39.37
CA PRO A 35 27.49 6.13 40.04
C PRO A 35 27.13 5.88 41.55
N ALA A 36 28.04 5.21 42.28
CA ALA A 36 28.17 4.98 43.74
C ALA A 36 27.81 3.53 44.15
N GLY A 37 28.71 2.63 44.56
CA GLY A 37 30.00 2.81 45.21
C GLY A 37 29.85 2.66 46.72
N GLN A 38 29.86 1.42 47.25
CA GLN A 38 30.54 1.00 48.49
C GLN A 38 30.20 -0.48 48.83
N LYS A 39 31.23 -1.33 48.92
CA LYS A 39 31.34 -2.47 49.87
C LYS A 39 32.31 -1.99 50.98
N PRO A 40 32.35 -2.54 52.23
CA PRO A 40 32.26 -3.97 52.56
C PRO A 40 31.54 -4.30 53.89
N ALA A 41 31.64 -5.58 54.27
CA ALA A 41 31.04 -6.30 55.39
C ALA A 41 31.34 -5.76 56.81
N HIS A 42 30.38 -5.92 57.73
CA HIS A 42 30.51 -6.83 58.89
C HIS A 42 29.18 -7.00 59.66
N ALA A 43 29.14 -8.11 60.38
CA ALA A 43 28.14 -8.66 61.28
C ALA A 43 27.38 -7.68 62.20
N ALA A 44 26.09 -7.98 62.39
CA ALA A 44 25.28 -7.71 63.59
C ALA A 44 24.29 -8.90 63.71
N GLN A 45 24.46 -9.79 64.70
CA GLN A 45 23.79 -9.79 66.01
C GLN A 45 22.26 -9.98 65.92
N GLY A 46 21.81 -11.08 66.52
CA GLY A 46 20.51 -11.75 66.32
C GLY A 46 19.26 -11.02 66.85
N PRO A 47 18.12 -11.73 66.89
CA PRO A 47 17.92 -12.61 68.04
C PRO A 47 17.48 -14.03 67.70
N HIS A 48 17.84 -14.90 68.63
CA HIS A 48 17.45 -16.29 68.79
C HIS A 48 15.94 -16.49 68.65
N MET A 49 15.54 -17.50 67.86
CA MET A 49 14.36 -18.30 68.15
C MET A 49 14.78 -19.76 68.07
N GLU A 50 15.17 -20.23 69.25
CA GLU A 50 15.30 -21.63 69.63
C GLU A 50 14.11 -22.47 69.19
N ASP A 51 14.42 -23.75 68.93
CA ASP A 51 13.52 -24.89 68.92
C ASP A 51 12.46 -24.80 70.03
N GLN A 52 11.30 -24.24 69.70
CA GLN A 52 10.08 -24.42 70.47
C GLN A 52 8.90 -24.48 69.50
N VAL A 53 8.87 -25.52 68.67
CA VAL A 53 7.57 -26.08 68.27
C VAL A 53 7.00 -26.69 69.55
N SER A 54 6.29 -25.83 70.28
CA SER A 54 5.44 -26.18 71.40
C SER A 54 4.57 -27.36 70.99
N HIS A 55 4.90 -28.54 71.54
CA HIS A 55 4.02 -29.71 71.52
C HIS A 55 2.72 -29.48 72.33
N GLY A 56 2.46 -28.27 72.87
CA GLY A 56 1.34 -27.98 73.76
C GLY A 56 0.07 -27.42 73.12
N GLU A 57 0.10 -26.86 71.91
CA GLU A 57 -1.11 -26.23 71.32
C GLU A 57 -2.16 -27.27 70.86
N TRP A 58 -1.73 -28.49 70.53
CA TRP A 58 -2.63 -29.61 70.22
C TRP A 58 -3.06 -30.41 71.46
N GLU A 59 -2.43 -30.18 72.62
CA GLU A 59 -2.81 -30.83 73.89
C GLU A 59 -3.97 -30.09 74.57
N GLU A 60 -4.06 -28.78 74.41
CA GLU A 60 -5.13 -27.96 75.01
C GLU A 60 -6.51 -28.26 74.37
N PHE A 61 -6.57 -28.51 73.06
CA PHE A 61 -7.80 -28.97 72.40
C PHE A 61 -8.18 -30.42 72.76
N ARG A 62 -7.21 -31.24 73.20
CA ARG A 62 -7.44 -32.64 73.62
C ARG A 62 -7.98 -32.77 75.05
N HIS A 63 -7.92 -31.72 75.86
CA HIS A 63 -8.38 -31.72 77.25
C HIS A 63 -9.63 -30.87 77.52
N SER A 64 -10.36 -30.42 76.48
CA SER A 64 -11.62 -29.70 76.69
C SER A 64 -12.66 -30.53 77.43
N ALA A 65 -13.53 -29.87 78.22
CA ALA A 65 -14.55 -30.51 79.06
C ALA A 65 -15.51 -31.45 78.29
N ALA A 66 -15.67 -31.24 76.98
CA ALA A 66 -16.44 -32.12 76.10
C ALA A 66 -15.73 -33.47 75.83
N VAL A 67 -14.40 -33.47 75.75
CA VAL A 67 -13.57 -34.67 75.52
C VAL A 67 -13.39 -35.47 76.82
N GLN A 68 -13.25 -34.79 77.96
CA GLN A 68 -13.17 -35.45 79.28
C GLN A 68 -14.49 -36.08 79.74
N ALA A 69 -15.65 -35.54 79.32
CA ALA A 69 -16.95 -36.12 79.63
C ALA A 69 -17.19 -37.46 78.91
N ILE A 70 -16.65 -37.62 77.70
CA ILE A 70 -16.74 -38.85 76.91
C ILE A 70 -15.78 -39.93 77.44
N ALA A 71 -14.61 -39.51 77.94
CA ALA A 71 -13.59 -40.40 78.50
C ALA A 71 -14.02 -41.14 79.78
N ARG A 72 -14.93 -40.58 80.59
CA ARG A 72 -15.41 -41.24 81.82
C ARG A 72 -16.45 -42.33 81.56
N TYR A 73 -17.09 -42.35 80.39
CA TYR A 73 -18.15 -43.32 80.10
C TYR A 73 -17.63 -44.57 79.37
N GLY A 74 -16.52 -44.46 78.63
CA GLY A 74 -15.86 -45.59 77.98
C GLY A 74 -14.41 -45.69 78.41
N HIS A 75 -14.05 -46.74 79.15
CA HIS A 75 -12.68 -47.07 79.56
C HIS A 75 -11.76 -47.34 78.33
N VAL A 76 -11.36 -46.31 77.58
CA VAL A 76 -10.34 -46.37 76.50
C VAL A 76 -9.63 -45.02 76.39
N ASP A 77 -8.32 -45.06 76.16
CA ASP A 77 -7.38 -43.94 76.20
C ASP A 77 -7.73 -42.80 75.23
N THR A 78 -7.79 -41.57 75.73
CA THR A 78 -8.26 -40.36 75.00
C THR A 78 -7.43 -40.03 73.77
N GLU A 79 -6.17 -40.47 73.74
CA GLU A 79 -5.25 -40.25 72.63
C GLU A 79 -5.61 -41.12 71.40
N THR A 80 -6.14 -42.33 71.61
CA THR A 80 -6.50 -43.24 70.53
C THR A 80 -7.83 -42.84 69.87
N ALA A 81 -8.81 -42.41 70.67
CA ALA A 81 -10.09 -41.92 70.15
C ALA A 81 -9.94 -40.61 69.35
N ALA A 82 -9.04 -39.71 69.77
CA ALA A 82 -8.75 -38.48 69.04
C ALA A 82 -8.07 -38.76 67.69
N LYS A 83 -7.09 -39.68 67.63
CA LYS A 83 -6.44 -40.11 66.38
C LYS A 83 -7.43 -40.76 65.41
N ILE A 84 -8.33 -41.61 65.89
CA ILE A 84 -9.38 -42.23 65.04
C ILE A 84 -10.32 -41.17 64.45
N PHE A 85 -10.69 -40.16 65.23
CA PHE A 85 -11.56 -39.08 64.74
C PHE A 85 -10.84 -38.17 63.74
N GLU A 86 -9.55 -37.89 63.97
CA GLU A 86 -8.69 -37.12 63.06
C GLU A 86 -8.45 -37.84 61.73
N ASP A 87 -8.16 -39.16 61.77
CA ASP A 87 -8.02 -40.02 60.60
C ASP A 87 -9.34 -40.16 59.83
N PHE A 88 -10.47 -40.28 60.53
CA PHE A 88 -11.78 -40.31 59.90
C PHE A 88 -12.12 -38.97 59.22
N ASN A 89 -11.87 -37.84 59.89
CA ASN A 89 -12.12 -36.51 59.33
C ASN A 89 -11.24 -36.22 58.11
N SER A 90 -9.94 -36.56 58.18
CA SER A 90 -9.03 -36.42 57.05
C SER A 90 -9.43 -37.33 55.88
N GLY A 91 -9.86 -38.57 56.15
CA GLY A 91 -10.40 -39.48 55.14
C GLY A 91 -11.65 -38.94 54.45
N VAL A 92 -12.59 -38.38 55.22
CA VAL A 92 -13.80 -37.72 54.67
C VAL A 92 -13.42 -36.49 53.83
N MET A 93 -12.45 -35.69 54.27
CA MET A 93 -11.96 -34.53 53.51
C MET A 93 -11.28 -34.94 52.21
N ILE A 94 -10.40 -35.94 52.24
CA ILE A 94 -9.73 -36.49 51.05
C ILE A 94 -10.76 -37.05 50.08
N LEU A 95 -11.77 -37.78 50.58
CA LEU A 95 -12.83 -38.33 49.74
C LEU A 95 -13.70 -37.23 49.12
N ALA A 96 -13.97 -36.15 49.85
CA ALA A 96 -14.66 -34.97 49.31
C ALA A 96 -13.83 -34.25 48.22
N ILE A 97 -12.52 -34.12 48.42
CA ILE A 97 -11.60 -33.54 47.43
C ILE A 97 -11.51 -34.44 46.20
N LEU A 98 -11.34 -35.75 46.36
CA LEU A 98 -11.33 -36.70 45.24
C LEU A 98 -12.64 -36.66 44.46
N ALA A 99 -13.78 -36.67 45.15
CA ALA A 99 -15.09 -36.58 44.50
C ALA A 99 -15.26 -35.28 43.71
N PHE A 100 -14.74 -34.16 44.23
CA PHE A 100 -14.71 -32.88 43.52
C PHE A 100 -13.76 -32.90 42.31
N LEU A 101 -12.54 -33.41 42.47
CA LEU A 101 -11.53 -33.50 41.41
C LEU A 101 -12.01 -34.38 40.26
N LEU A 102 -12.53 -35.57 40.55
CA LEU A 102 -13.10 -36.50 39.57
C LEU A 102 -14.27 -35.89 38.80
N LYS A 103 -14.99 -34.93 39.39
CA LYS A 103 -16.11 -34.23 38.73
C LYS A 103 -15.66 -33.05 37.86
N VAL A 104 -14.54 -32.39 38.19
CA VAL A 104 -14.08 -31.15 37.51
C VAL A 104 -13.00 -31.43 36.45
N LEU A 105 -12.01 -32.28 36.73
CA LEU A 105 -10.92 -32.61 35.81
C LEU A 105 -11.39 -33.08 34.42
N PRO A 106 -12.29 -34.06 34.28
CA PRO A 106 -12.68 -34.53 32.96
C PRO A 106 -13.39 -33.44 32.14
N LYS A 107 -14.10 -32.51 32.79
CA LYS A 107 -14.73 -31.38 32.10
C LYS A 107 -13.70 -30.36 31.60
N ALA A 108 -12.68 -30.06 32.41
CA ALA A 108 -11.62 -29.12 32.05
C ALA A 108 -10.72 -29.67 30.93
N PHE A 109 -10.32 -30.95 31.02
CA PHE A 109 -9.54 -31.60 29.97
C PHE A 109 -10.33 -31.71 28.67
N ARG A 110 -11.61 -32.12 28.72
CA ARG A 110 -12.43 -32.21 27.51
C ARG A 110 -12.59 -30.87 26.82
N LYS A 111 -12.84 -29.78 27.56
CA LYS A 111 -12.92 -28.42 26.98
C LYS A 111 -11.60 -27.99 26.33
N ARG A 112 -10.46 -28.31 26.97
CA ARG A 112 -9.13 -28.01 26.40
C ARG A 112 -8.86 -28.84 25.14
N SER A 113 -9.18 -30.12 25.14
CA SER A 113 -9.05 -30.98 23.95
C SER A 113 -9.93 -30.51 22.80
N GLU A 114 -11.18 -30.14 23.07
CA GLU A 114 -12.09 -29.57 22.07
C GLU A 114 -11.53 -28.26 21.49
N THR A 115 -10.97 -27.40 22.36
CA THR A 115 -10.36 -26.12 21.93
C THR A 115 -9.12 -26.37 21.07
N LEU A 116 -8.22 -27.24 21.50
CA LEU A 116 -7.01 -27.60 20.74
C LEU A 116 -7.34 -28.26 19.40
N GLN A 117 -8.35 -29.13 19.37
CA GLN A 117 -8.80 -29.75 18.13
C GLN A 117 -9.39 -28.71 17.17
N LYS A 118 -10.16 -27.75 17.70
CA LYS A 118 -10.67 -26.62 16.91
C LYS A 118 -9.52 -25.76 16.38
N GLU A 119 -8.61 -25.31 17.23
CA GLU A 119 -7.46 -24.49 16.84
C GLU A 119 -6.57 -25.19 15.80
N LEU A 120 -6.35 -26.50 15.93
CA LEU A 120 -5.59 -27.28 14.95
C LEU A 120 -6.33 -27.37 13.61
N THR A 121 -7.65 -27.52 13.64
CA THR A 121 -8.47 -27.54 12.42
C THR A 121 -8.47 -26.17 11.75
N ASP A 122 -8.68 -25.11 12.53
CA ASP A 122 -8.66 -23.73 12.06
C ASP A 122 -7.28 -23.40 11.45
N ALA A 123 -6.18 -23.76 12.12
CA ALA A 123 -4.82 -23.57 11.61
C ALA A 123 -4.56 -24.33 10.30
N ARG A 124 -5.05 -25.58 10.17
CA ARG A 124 -4.97 -26.34 8.91
C ARG A 124 -5.74 -25.66 7.80
N THR A 125 -6.98 -25.23 8.07
CA THR A 125 -7.79 -24.53 7.07
C THR A 125 -7.18 -23.21 6.63
N ALA A 126 -6.60 -22.44 7.56
CA ALA A 126 -5.88 -21.21 7.25
C ALA A 126 -4.61 -21.49 6.43
N GLY A 127 -3.89 -22.57 6.71
CA GLY A 127 -2.75 -23.02 5.92
C GLY A 127 -3.14 -23.42 4.49
N ASP A 128 -4.21 -24.20 4.34
CA ASP A 128 -4.73 -24.61 3.04
C ASP A 128 -5.21 -23.39 2.22
N GLU A 129 -5.87 -22.43 2.87
CA GLU A 129 -6.29 -21.19 2.23
C GLU A 129 -5.10 -20.33 1.80
N ALA A 130 -4.08 -20.18 2.65
CA ALA A 130 -2.86 -19.47 2.31
C ALA A 130 -2.15 -20.13 1.12
N ASN A 131 -2.07 -21.47 1.10
CA ASN A 131 -1.46 -22.20 0.00
C ASN A 131 -2.26 -22.05 -1.31
N ARG A 132 -3.60 -22.08 -1.24
CA ARG A 132 -4.45 -21.77 -2.40
C ARG A 132 -4.20 -20.36 -2.94
N ARG A 133 -4.14 -19.36 -2.05
CA ARG A 133 -3.84 -17.98 -2.44
C ARG A 133 -2.46 -17.85 -3.08
N LEU A 134 -1.45 -18.52 -2.53
CA LEU A 134 -0.11 -18.57 -3.11
C LEU A 134 -0.13 -19.14 -4.52
N SER A 135 -0.72 -20.34 -4.70
CA SER A 135 -0.80 -20.97 -6.02
C SER A 135 -1.57 -20.13 -7.05
N ALA A 136 -2.59 -19.39 -6.61
CA ALA A 136 -3.34 -18.49 -7.48
C ALA A 136 -2.52 -17.26 -7.90
N VAL A 137 -1.66 -16.75 -7.01
CA VAL A 137 -0.73 -15.66 -7.32
C VAL A 137 0.38 -16.16 -8.25
N GLU A 138 0.96 -17.33 -8.00
CA GLU A 138 1.96 -17.94 -8.89
C GLU A 138 1.41 -18.17 -10.29
N ALA A 139 0.19 -18.69 -10.42
CA ALA A 139 -0.47 -18.87 -11.71
C ALA A 139 -0.72 -17.53 -12.42
N ARG A 140 -1.05 -16.47 -11.68
CA ARG A 140 -1.20 -15.12 -12.26
C ARG A 140 0.14 -14.54 -12.70
N LEU A 141 1.20 -14.76 -11.94
CA LEU A 141 2.55 -14.30 -12.29
C LEU A 141 3.04 -14.99 -13.56
N ALA A 142 2.89 -16.32 -13.66
CA ALA A 142 3.24 -17.06 -14.87
C ALA A 142 2.46 -16.54 -16.10
N LYS A 143 1.16 -16.27 -15.95
CA LYS A 143 0.34 -15.70 -17.02
C LYS A 143 0.79 -14.28 -17.41
N LEU A 144 1.24 -13.46 -16.45
CA LEU A 144 1.75 -12.13 -16.74
C LEU A 144 3.06 -12.18 -17.53
N ASP A 145 3.94 -13.15 -17.25
CA ASP A 145 5.17 -13.33 -18.02
C ASP A 145 4.85 -13.66 -19.49
N ASP A 146 3.91 -14.58 -19.74
CA ASP A 146 3.43 -14.90 -21.09
C ASP A 146 2.79 -13.69 -21.78
N GLU A 147 1.97 -12.91 -21.07
CA GLU A 147 1.35 -11.69 -21.60
C GLU A 147 2.38 -10.61 -21.94
N ILE A 148 3.44 -10.46 -21.13
CA ILE A 148 4.54 -9.52 -21.39
C ILE A 148 5.29 -9.92 -22.65
N GLU A 149 5.59 -11.21 -22.83
CA GLU A 149 6.24 -11.70 -24.04
C GLU A 149 5.37 -11.49 -25.28
N ALA A 150 4.06 -11.77 -25.18
CA ALA A 150 3.11 -11.51 -26.26
C ALA A 150 3.04 -10.02 -26.62
N ILE A 151 2.96 -9.13 -25.63
CA ILE A 151 2.95 -7.67 -25.86
C ILE A 151 4.26 -7.23 -26.51
N ARG A 152 5.42 -7.75 -26.07
CA ARG A 152 6.71 -7.41 -26.68
C ARG A 152 6.78 -7.83 -28.14
N GLN A 153 6.37 -9.05 -28.46
CA GLN A 153 6.36 -9.54 -29.84
C GLN A 153 5.40 -8.73 -30.71
N GLN A 154 4.20 -8.44 -30.21
CA GLN A 154 3.22 -7.62 -30.93
C GLN A 154 3.75 -6.19 -31.15
N THR A 155 4.35 -5.58 -30.13
CA THR A 155 4.94 -4.24 -30.23
C THR A 155 6.07 -4.18 -31.26
N GLU A 156 6.92 -5.20 -31.33
CA GLU A 156 8.01 -5.25 -32.30
C GLU A 156 7.48 -5.34 -33.75
N ILE A 157 6.44 -6.14 -33.96
CA ILE A 157 5.78 -6.26 -35.27
C ILE A 157 5.12 -4.93 -35.65
N GLU A 158 4.33 -4.36 -34.74
CA GLU A 158 3.63 -3.08 -34.95
C GLU A 158 4.63 -1.94 -35.18
N ALA A 159 5.72 -1.87 -34.42
CA ALA A 159 6.77 -0.86 -34.60
C ALA A 159 7.41 -0.95 -35.99
N GLY A 160 7.69 -2.17 -36.48
CA GLY A 160 8.25 -2.37 -37.82
C GLY A 160 7.27 -2.04 -38.95
N GLU A 161 5.97 -2.28 -38.75
CA GLU A 161 4.93 -1.87 -39.71
C GLU A 161 4.69 -0.37 -39.70
N ASP A 162 4.71 0.24 -38.52
CA ASP A 162 4.57 1.68 -38.32
C ASP A 162 5.74 2.44 -38.92
N GLU A 163 6.98 1.96 -38.74
CA GLU A 163 8.16 2.54 -39.37
C GLU A 163 8.01 2.57 -40.90
N LYS A 164 7.59 1.45 -41.51
CA LYS A 164 7.36 1.38 -42.96
C LYS A 164 6.27 2.35 -43.41
N ARG A 165 5.17 2.44 -42.66
CA ARG A 165 4.04 3.33 -42.98
C ARG A 165 4.44 4.79 -42.87
N ILE A 166 5.15 5.16 -41.79
CA ILE A 166 5.64 6.52 -41.57
C ILE A 166 6.64 6.88 -42.66
N HIS A 167 7.56 5.99 -43.02
CA HIS A 167 8.51 6.25 -44.10
C HIS A 167 7.81 6.47 -45.45
N ALA A 168 6.80 5.67 -45.79
CA ALA A 168 6.03 5.85 -47.02
C ALA A 168 5.25 7.18 -47.04
N LEU A 169 4.63 7.55 -45.91
CA LEU A 169 3.94 8.83 -45.75
C LEU A 169 4.92 10.00 -45.84
N LEU A 170 6.09 9.87 -45.23
CA LEU A 170 7.12 10.90 -45.24
C LEU A 170 7.65 11.14 -46.64
N GLU A 171 7.87 10.09 -47.44
CA GLU A 171 8.34 10.25 -48.82
C GLU A 171 7.28 10.92 -49.69
N THR A 172 6.01 10.53 -49.54
CA THR A 172 4.89 11.16 -50.26
C THR A 172 4.76 12.64 -49.90
N GLU A 173 4.88 12.97 -48.60
CA GLU A 173 4.80 14.35 -48.14
C GLU A 173 6.02 15.17 -48.57
N ARG A 174 7.21 14.56 -48.59
CA ARG A 174 8.43 15.16 -49.13
C ARG A 174 8.23 15.56 -50.59
N GLU A 175 7.74 14.65 -51.43
CA GLU A 175 7.46 14.93 -52.83
C GLU A 175 6.45 16.06 -52.99
N ARG A 176 5.36 16.05 -52.19
CA ARG A 176 4.35 17.10 -52.18
C ARG A 176 4.93 18.47 -51.82
N ILE A 177 5.77 18.54 -50.79
CA ILE A 177 6.42 19.79 -50.36
C ILE A 177 7.35 20.31 -51.46
N VAL A 178 8.13 19.44 -52.09
CA VAL A 178 9.03 19.83 -53.19
C VAL A 178 8.24 20.38 -54.37
N GLN A 179 7.13 19.74 -54.74
CA GLN A 179 6.26 20.22 -55.82
C GLN A 179 5.61 21.56 -55.48
N SER A 180 5.11 21.72 -54.25
CA SER A 180 4.53 22.98 -53.77
C SER A 180 5.55 24.11 -53.80
N ALA A 181 6.76 23.86 -53.27
CA ALA A 181 7.84 24.84 -53.25
C ALA A 181 8.28 25.20 -54.67
N GLY A 182 8.37 24.22 -55.58
CA GLY A 182 8.67 24.46 -57.00
C GLY A 182 7.64 25.39 -57.64
N HIS A 183 6.36 25.11 -57.43
CA HIS A 183 5.27 25.95 -57.95
C HIS A 183 5.29 27.37 -57.36
N GLU A 184 5.56 27.52 -56.07
CA GLU A 184 5.69 28.84 -55.43
C GLU A 184 6.87 29.64 -55.98
N ILE A 185 8.00 28.98 -56.26
CA ILE A 185 9.18 29.61 -56.88
C ILE A 185 8.83 30.09 -58.29
N GLU A 186 8.15 29.28 -59.10
CA GLU A 186 7.73 29.66 -60.46
C GLU A 186 6.80 30.88 -60.42
N LEU A 187 5.77 30.85 -59.57
CA LEU A 187 4.85 31.99 -59.39
C LEU A 187 5.57 33.26 -58.95
N ALA A 188 6.53 33.15 -58.02
CA ALA A 188 7.35 34.26 -57.56
C ALA A 188 8.26 34.80 -58.67
N GLN A 189 8.87 33.92 -59.47
CA GLN A 189 9.69 34.31 -60.62
C GLN A 189 8.89 35.08 -61.66
N GLU A 190 7.70 34.59 -62.02
CA GLU A 190 6.85 35.30 -62.96
C GLU A 190 6.39 36.66 -62.41
N ALA A 191 6.06 36.72 -61.11
CA ALA A 191 5.70 37.97 -60.45
C ALA A 191 6.85 38.99 -60.52
N ALA A 192 8.07 38.57 -60.18
CA ALA A 192 9.27 39.39 -60.27
C ALA A 192 9.55 39.86 -61.72
N GLN A 193 9.39 38.97 -62.71
CA GLN A 193 9.54 39.35 -64.12
C GLN A 193 8.50 40.39 -64.57
N ARG A 194 7.23 40.22 -64.16
CA ARG A 194 6.17 41.20 -64.44
C ARG A 194 6.47 42.55 -63.78
N GLU A 195 6.98 42.53 -62.56
CA GLU A 195 7.39 43.75 -61.84
C GLU A 195 8.55 44.46 -62.54
N LEU A 196 9.60 43.74 -62.95
CA LEU A 196 10.72 44.31 -63.71
C LEU A 196 10.26 44.92 -65.04
N LYS A 197 9.36 44.25 -65.77
CA LYS A 197 8.78 44.79 -67.01
C LYS A 197 8.01 46.09 -66.76
N ARG A 198 7.20 46.16 -65.70
CA ARG A 198 6.48 47.38 -65.31
C ARG A 198 7.44 48.50 -64.93
N PHE A 199 8.48 48.20 -64.15
CA PHE A 199 9.49 49.17 -63.75
C PHE A 199 10.23 49.75 -64.98
N ALA A 200 10.65 48.89 -65.91
CA ALA A 200 11.30 49.32 -67.14
C ALA A 200 10.38 50.17 -68.03
N ALA A 201 9.09 49.82 -68.14
CA ALA A 201 8.11 50.62 -68.87
C ALA A 201 7.92 52.01 -68.25
N ASN A 202 7.80 52.09 -66.92
CA ASN A 202 7.70 53.36 -66.21
C ASN A 202 8.95 54.23 -66.44
N LEU A 203 10.15 53.64 -66.34
CA LEU A 203 11.39 54.36 -66.60
C LEU A 203 11.48 54.88 -68.04
N ALA A 204 11.01 54.09 -69.02
CA ALA A 204 10.96 54.51 -70.42
C ALA A 204 9.99 55.68 -70.62
N ILE A 205 8.81 55.64 -69.98
CA ILE A 205 7.84 56.74 -69.99
C ILE A 205 8.45 57.99 -69.36
N ASP A 206 9.10 57.88 -68.20
CA ASP A 206 9.73 59.02 -67.53
C ASP A 206 10.79 59.67 -68.43
N ARG A 207 11.62 58.86 -69.10
CA ARG A 207 12.63 59.35 -70.06
C ARG A 207 12.01 59.96 -71.32
N ALA A 208 10.89 59.42 -71.80
CA ALA A 208 10.17 59.98 -72.93
C ALA A 208 9.56 61.35 -72.56
N THR A 209 8.88 61.44 -71.42
CA THR A 209 8.32 62.69 -70.88
C THR A 209 9.38 63.78 -70.73
N GLN A 210 10.58 63.45 -70.24
CA GLN A 210 11.70 64.39 -70.16
C GLN A 210 12.22 64.89 -71.52
N ARG A 211 12.05 64.10 -72.58
CA ARG A 211 12.50 64.44 -73.95
C ARG A 211 11.43 65.14 -74.77
N ILE A 212 10.15 64.99 -74.44
CA ILE A 212 9.05 65.68 -75.11
C ILE A 212 9.19 67.19 -74.86
N ARG A 213 9.48 67.94 -75.93
CA ARG A 213 9.42 69.40 -75.95
C ARG A 213 8.14 69.80 -76.67
N LEU A 214 7.23 70.45 -75.96
CA LEU A 214 6.00 71.00 -76.52
C LEU A 214 6.36 72.27 -77.29
N THR A 215 6.40 72.18 -78.63
CA THR A 215 6.52 73.34 -79.52
C THR A 215 5.20 73.56 -80.27
N PRO A 216 4.85 74.80 -80.63
CA PRO A 216 3.59 75.11 -81.30
C PRO A 216 3.39 74.32 -82.61
N GLU A 217 4.48 74.03 -83.32
CA GLU A 217 4.46 73.27 -84.58
C GLU A 217 4.18 71.78 -84.34
N ALA A 218 4.66 71.21 -83.23
CA ALA A 218 4.38 69.83 -82.86
C ALA A 218 2.91 69.63 -82.44
N ASP A 219 2.33 70.62 -81.75
CA ASP A 219 0.93 70.61 -81.35
C ASP A 219 -0.03 70.65 -82.56
N GLN A 220 0.29 71.46 -83.58
CA GLN A 220 -0.50 71.48 -84.83
C GLN A 220 -0.44 70.13 -85.56
N ALA A 221 0.75 69.53 -85.68
CA ALA A 221 0.90 68.21 -86.30
C ALA A 221 0.14 67.10 -85.54
N LEU A 222 0.03 67.21 -84.21
CA LEU A 222 -0.78 66.28 -83.39
C LEU A 222 -2.28 66.44 -83.65
N LEU A 223 -2.77 67.68 -83.75
CA LEU A 223 -4.18 67.96 -84.01
C LEU A 223 -4.61 67.45 -85.40
N ASP A 224 -3.77 67.60 -86.40
CA ASP A 224 -4.01 67.09 -87.76
C ASP A 224 -4.09 65.56 -87.76
N GLY A 225 -3.15 64.89 -87.08
CA GLY A 225 -3.15 63.42 -86.95
C GLY A 225 -4.36 62.87 -86.20
N ILE A 226 -4.79 63.53 -85.11
CA ILE A 226 -6.02 63.16 -84.38
C ILE A 226 -7.26 63.34 -85.28
N GLY A 227 -7.29 64.42 -86.07
CA GLY A 227 -8.37 64.65 -87.03
C GLY A 227 -8.49 63.54 -88.07
N GLU A 228 -7.36 63.06 -88.58
CA GLU A 228 -7.30 61.96 -89.54
C GLU A 228 -7.69 60.60 -88.92
N ASP A 229 -7.25 60.30 -87.71
CA ASP A 229 -7.64 59.07 -86.98
C ASP A 229 -9.14 59.06 -86.64
N LEU A 230 -9.71 60.20 -86.25
CA LEU A 230 -11.15 60.33 -86.04
C LEU A 230 -11.91 60.12 -87.36
N ALA A 231 -11.48 60.75 -88.45
CA ALA A 231 -12.12 60.61 -89.75
C ALA A 231 -12.13 59.16 -90.27
N THR A 232 -11.04 58.42 -90.04
CA THR A 232 -10.93 57.00 -90.41
C THR A 232 -11.78 56.10 -89.51
N HIS A 233 -11.82 56.34 -88.19
CA HIS A 233 -12.66 55.58 -87.27
C HIS A 233 -14.16 55.83 -87.49
N PHE A 234 -14.57 57.06 -87.81
CA PHE A 234 -15.96 57.37 -88.19
C PHE A 234 -16.32 56.82 -89.58
N SER A 235 -15.40 56.79 -90.54
CA SER A 235 -15.62 56.12 -91.84
C SER A 235 -15.75 54.59 -91.69
N GLY A 236 -14.92 53.96 -90.85
CA GLY A 236 -14.97 52.51 -90.58
C GLY A 236 -16.27 52.09 -89.88
N ARG A 237 -16.79 52.90 -88.96
CA ARG A 237 -18.08 52.65 -88.29
C ARG A 237 -19.29 52.82 -89.22
N ASN A 238 -19.22 53.71 -90.20
CA ASN A 238 -20.32 53.98 -91.14
C ASN A 238 -20.48 52.89 -92.24
N MET A 239 -19.51 51.97 -92.38
CA MET A 239 -19.55 50.85 -93.33
C MET A 239 -19.95 49.50 -92.70
N GLY A 240 -20.12 49.42 -91.37
CA GLY A 240 -20.53 48.20 -90.65
C GLY A 240 -22.04 48.05 -90.44
N GLY A 241 -22.86 48.96 -90.97
CA GLY A 241 -24.31 49.01 -90.77
C GLY A 241 -25.09 48.87 -92.07
N ARG A 242 -24.92 47.77 -92.82
CA ARG A 242 -25.85 47.30 -93.85
C ARG A 242 -25.53 45.85 -94.21
N ASN A 243 -26.19 44.95 -93.48
CA ASN A 243 -26.79 43.66 -93.86
C ASN A 243 -26.82 42.74 -92.65
#